data_AF-A0A7S1UR87-F1
#
_entry.id   AF-A0A7S1UR87-F1
#
_cell.length_a   1.000
_cell.length_b   1.000
_cell.length_c   1.000
_cell.angle_alpha   90.00
_cell.angle_beta   90.00
_cell.angle_gamma   90.00
#
_symmetry.space_group_name_H-M   'P 1'
#
loop_
_entity.id
_entity.type
_entity.pdbx_description
1 polymer ?
#
loop_
_entity_poly.entity_id
_entity_poly.type
_entity_poly.pdbx_seq_one_letter_code
_entity_poly.pdbx_strand_id
1 'polypeptide(L)'
;KPSFYRIGKPGSPGGDDEKKAWMAQISIQRLYKSEVVDKLHSVVDESAFDVVEYGKIHCCSGSGGENQYSLYAVKTKNWDSSKPSVLVTGGTHGYETSGVQGALLFLKELVKDDTFTG
;
A
#
# COMPACT_ATOMS: atom_id res chain seq x y z
N LYS A 1 17.56 -28.73 11.68
CA LYS A 1 16.35 -29.31 11.06
C LYS A 1 16.07 -28.49 9.80
N PRO A 2 16.09 -29.03 8.58
CA PRO A 2 15.71 -28.24 7.42
C PRO A 2 14.18 -28.05 7.46
N SER A 3 13.78 -26.79 7.48
CA SER A 3 12.37 -26.38 7.34
C SER A 3 12.04 -26.37 5.86
N PHE A 4 11.58 -27.49 5.32
CA PHE A 4 11.01 -27.50 3.98
C PHE A 4 9.62 -26.86 4.02
N TYR A 5 9.36 -25.95 3.08
CA TYR A 5 8.05 -25.35 2.92
C TYR A 5 7.03 -26.44 2.57
N ARG A 6 5.81 -26.37 3.13
CA ARG A 6 4.83 -27.49 3.09
C ARG A 6 4.19 -27.75 1.71
N ILE A 7 4.50 -26.92 0.71
CA ILE A 7 3.91 -26.97 -0.63
C ILE A 7 5.03 -27.09 -1.66
N GLY A 8 4.90 -28.06 -2.57
CA GLY A 8 5.86 -28.33 -3.64
C GLY A 8 6.95 -29.36 -3.27
N LYS A 9 7.81 -29.66 -4.25
CA LYS A 9 8.95 -30.59 -4.11
C LYS A 9 10.27 -29.82 -4.15
N PRO A 10 11.25 -30.13 -3.27
CA PRO A 10 12.58 -29.52 -3.35
C PRO A 10 13.22 -29.72 -4.72
N GLY A 11 13.75 -28.65 -5.31
CA GLY A 11 14.41 -28.68 -6.63
C GLY A 11 13.45 -28.62 -7.83
N SER A 12 12.13 -28.54 -7.62
CA SER A 12 11.15 -28.33 -8.69
C SER A 12 10.54 -26.92 -8.57
N PRO A 13 10.47 -26.13 -9.66
CA PRO A 13 9.71 -24.89 -9.68
C PRO A 13 8.24 -25.17 -9.35
N GLY A 14 7.61 -24.33 -8.52
CA GLY A 14 6.18 -24.46 -8.23
C GLY A 14 5.34 -24.19 -9.48
N GLY A 15 4.46 -25.14 -9.82
CA GLY A 15 3.47 -25.00 -10.88
C GLY A 15 2.21 -24.30 -10.40
N ASP A 16 1.18 -24.28 -11.25
CA ASP A 16 -0.07 -23.57 -10.95
C ASP A 16 -0.86 -24.21 -9.80
N ASP A 17 -0.76 -25.53 -9.61
CA ASP A 17 -1.42 -26.23 -8.53
C ASP A 17 -0.77 -25.94 -7.17
N GLU A 18 0.56 -25.85 -7.11
CA GLU A 18 1.26 -25.36 -5.90
C GLU A 18 0.90 -23.91 -5.59
N LYS A 19 0.82 -23.03 -6.58
CA LYS A 19 0.41 -21.63 -6.39
C LYS A 19 -1.02 -21.52 -5.85
N LYS A 20 -1.96 -22.32 -6.38
CA LYS A 20 -3.34 -22.39 -5.89
C LYS A 20 -3.40 -22.91 -4.45
N ALA A 21 -2.67 -23.98 -4.14
CA ALA A 21 -2.60 -24.54 -2.79
C ALA A 21 -2.00 -23.53 -1.80
N TRP A 22 -0.99 -22.77 -2.21
CA TRP A 22 -0.41 -21.69 -1.41
C TRP A 22 -1.42 -20.57 -1.17
N MET A 23 -2.08 -20.09 -2.24
CA MET A 23 -3.07 -19.03 -2.14
C MET A 23 -4.25 -19.42 -1.24
N ALA A 24 -4.68 -20.69 -1.26
CA ALA A 24 -5.75 -21.19 -0.39
C ALA A 24 -5.40 -21.17 1.11
N GLN A 25 -4.12 -21.08 1.47
CA GLN A 25 -3.67 -20.92 2.86
C GLN A 25 -3.58 -19.45 3.30
N ILE A 26 -3.63 -18.51 2.35
CA ILE A 26 -3.55 -17.09 2.65
C ILE A 26 -4.91 -16.59 3.14
N SER A 27 -4.90 -15.95 4.31
CA SER A 27 -6.07 -15.34 4.93
C SER A 27 -5.81 -13.86 5.18
N ILE A 28 -6.89 -13.08 5.18
CA ILE A 28 -6.83 -11.65 5.44
C ILE A 28 -6.59 -11.44 6.93
N GLN A 29 -5.45 -10.83 7.26
CA GLN A 29 -5.06 -10.54 8.64
C GLN A 29 -5.37 -9.09 9.05
N ARG A 30 -5.49 -8.19 8.06
CA ARG A 30 -5.68 -6.75 8.23
C ARG A 30 -6.47 -6.21 7.03
N LEU A 31 -7.23 -5.15 7.25
CA LEU A 31 -8.05 -4.54 6.20
C LEU A 31 -7.36 -3.31 5.62
N TYR A 32 -7.12 -3.33 4.31
CA TYR A 32 -6.56 -2.21 3.57
C TYR A 32 -7.39 -0.93 3.75
N LYS A 33 -8.72 -1.06 3.66
CA LYS A 33 -9.68 0.02 3.90
C LYS A 33 -9.40 0.81 5.18
N SER A 34 -9.39 0.13 6.33
CA SER A 34 -9.25 0.79 7.63
C SER A 34 -7.81 1.21 7.94
N GLU A 35 -6.83 0.43 7.48
CA GLU A 35 -5.42 0.68 7.80
C GLU A 35 -4.76 1.70 6.86
N VAL A 36 -5.34 1.96 5.69
CA VAL A 36 -4.73 2.82 4.68
C VAL A 36 -5.70 3.86 4.17
N VAL A 37 -6.81 3.44 3.56
CA VAL A 37 -7.74 4.35 2.84
C VAL A 37 -8.39 5.34 3.82
N ASP A 38 -8.95 4.85 4.92
CA ASP A 38 -9.60 5.69 5.91
C ASP A 38 -8.61 6.61 6.62
N LYS A 39 -7.38 6.12 6.88
CA LYS A 39 -6.32 6.94 7.47
C LYS A 39 -5.86 8.02 6.49
N LEU A 40 -5.70 7.69 5.21
CA LEU A 40 -5.34 8.64 4.17
C LEU A 40 -6.34 9.80 4.10
N HIS A 41 -7.63 9.49 3.97
CA HIS A 41 -8.68 10.50 3.87
C HIS A 41 -8.90 11.30 5.15
N SER A 42 -8.47 10.79 6.32
CA SER A 42 -8.57 11.53 7.58
C SER A 42 -7.37 12.43 7.86
N VAL A 43 -6.24 12.25 7.18
CA VAL A 43 -5.03 13.09 7.39
C VAL A 43 -4.75 14.06 6.25
N VAL A 44 -5.26 13.81 5.05
CA VAL A 44 -5.06 14.72 3.93
C VAL A 44 -5.89 15.99 4.11
N ASP A 45 -5.23 17.13 4.01
CA ASP A 45 -5.90 18.41 3.75
C ASP A 45 -6.02 18.62 2.22
N GLU A 46 -7.24 18.45 1.70
CA GLU A 46 -7.54 18.65 0.28
C GLU A 46 -7.34 20.10 -0.19
N SER A 47 -7.17 21.07 0.72
CA SER A 47 -6.81 22.44 0.33
C SER A 47 -5.35 22.53 -0.12
N ALA A 48 -4.46 21.74 0.47
CA ALA A 48 -3.01 21.76 0.23
C ALA A 48 -2.51 20.62 -0.68
N PHE A 49 -3.24 19.51 -0.74
CA PHE A 49 -2.82 18.31 -1.47
C PHE A 49 -3.87 17.84 -2.48
N ASP A 50 -3.39 17.23 -3.56
CA ASP A 50 -4.21 16.47 -4.51
C ASP A 50 -4.05 14.97 -4.23
N VAL A 51 -5.15 14.29 -3.92
CA VAL A 51 -5.20 12.81 -3.86
C VAL A 51 -5.57 12.26 -5.22
N VAL A 52 -4.67 11.46 -5.79
CA VAL A 52 -4.84 10.87 -7.11
C VAL A 52 -4.91 9.35 -6.98
N GLU A 53 -6.03 8.77 -7.42
CA GLU A 53 -6.10 7.35 -7.71
C GLU A 53 -5.40 7.08 -9.04
N TYR A 54 -4.22 6.46 -9.01
CA TYR A 54 -3.43 6.22 -10.22
C TYR A 54 -3.58 4.81 -10.79
N GLY A 55 -4.31 3.93 -10.09
CA GLY A 55 -4.57 2.58 -10.55
C GLY A 55 -5.48 1.79 -9.61
N LYS A 56 -5.88 0.60 -10.06
CA LYS A 56 -6.65 -0.37 -9.27
C LYS A 56 -6.09 -1.75 -9.48
N ILE A 57 -5.80 -2.44 -8.39
CA ILE A 57 -5.45 -3.86 -8.42
C ILE A 57 -6.73 -4.64 -8.18
N HIS A 58 -7.06 -5.50 -9.15
CA HIS A 58 -8.07 -6.53 -8.96
C HIS A 58 -7.32 -7.78 -8.52
N CYS A 59 -7.42 -8.16 -7.25
CA CYS A 59 -6.82 -9.40 -6.78
C CYS A 59 -7.85 -10.33 -6.15
N CYS A 60 -7.46 -11.60 -6.05
CA CYS A 60 -8.39 -12.70 -5.82
C CYS A 60 -9.25 -12.47 -4.56
N SER A 61 -10.55 -12.73 -4.71
CA SER A 61 -11.52 -12.80 -3.64
C SER A 61 -11.14 -13.94 -2.68
N GLY A 62 -10.30 -13.64 -1.70
CA GLY A 62 -10.24 -14.44 -0.48
C GLY A 62 -11.60 -14.30 0.22
N SER A 63 -12.11 -15.38 0.80
CA SER A 63 -13.40 -15.39 1.48
C SER A 63 -13.47 -14.29 2.55
N GLY A 64 -14.10 -13.16 2.22
CA GLY A 64 -14.36 -12.04 3.13
C GLY A 64 -13.57 -10.73 2.89
N GLY A 65 -12.83 -10.60 1.78
CA GLY A 65 -12.02 -9.40 1.48
C GLY A 65 -12.53 -8.48 0.38
N GLU A 66 -11.96 -7.28 0.31
CA GLU A 66 -12.03 -6.43 -0.88
C GLU A 66 -11.43 -7.17 -2.08
N ASN A 67 -12.06 -7.06 -3.25
CA ASN A 67 -11.57 -7.63 -4.51
C ASN A 67 -10.89 -6.58 -5.40
N GLN A 68 -10.93 -5.31 -4.96
CA GLN A 68 -10.42 -4.15 -5.66
C GLN A 68 -9.67 -3.27 -4.66
N TYR A 69 -8.43 -2.97 -4.99
CA TYR A 69 -7.53 -2.16 -4.18
C TYR A 69 -7.09 -0.97 -5.00
N SER A 70 -7.66 0.19 -4.71
CA SER A 70 -7.25 1.47 -5.33
C SER A 70 -5.87 1.87 -4.86
N LEU A 71 -5.01 2.26 -5.81
CA LEU A 71 -3.67 2.75 -5.54
C LEU A 71 -3.69 4.28 -5.54
N TYR A 72 -3.29 4.88 -4.42
CA TYR A 72 -3.32 6.32 -4.22
C TYR A 72 -1.93 6.93 -4.23
N ALA A 73 -1.83 8.10 -4.83
CA ALA A 73 -0.70 9.02 -4.71
C ALA A 73 -1.22 10.35 -4.15
N VAL A 74 -0.41 10.99 -3.31
CA VAL A 74 -0.71 12.34 -2.79
C VAL A 74 0.37 13.28 -3.29
N LYS A 75 -0.04 14.43 -3.83
CA LYS A 75 0.87 15.45 -4.34
C LYS A 75 0.56 16.78 -3.67
N THR A 76 1.59 17.56 -3.37
CA THR A 76 1.39 18.97 -3.04
C THR A 76 0.81 19.71 -4.25
N LYS A 77 -0.05 20.69 -4.00
CA LYS A 77 -0.50 21.60 -5.05
C LYS A 77 0.62 22.56 -5.48
N ASN A 78 0.37 23.30 -6.56
CA ASN A 78 1.24 24.38 -7.06
C ASN A 78 2.69 23.93 -7.31
N TRP A 79 2.88 22.79 -7.97
CA TRP A 79 4.21 22.31 -8.36
C TRP A 79 4.97 23.37 -9.17
N ASP A 80 6.15 23.71 -8.65
CA ASP A 80 7.11 24.61 -9.27
C ASP A 80 8.21 23.79 -9.92
N SER A 81 8.33 23.87 -11.25
CA SER A 81 9.32 23.12 -12.02
C SER A 81 10.76 23.55 -11.74
N SER A 82 10.98 24.68 -11.05
CA SER A 82 12.29 25.12 -10.60
C SER A 82 12.74 24.47 -9.29
N LYS A 83 11.81 23.86 -8.53
CA LYS A 83 12.11 23.18 -7.26
C LYS A 83 12.39 21.69 -7.48
N PRO A 84 13.29 21.07 -6.69
CA PRO A 84 13.50 19.64 -6.74
C PRO A 84 12.24 18.89 -6.27
N SER A 85 11.95 17.75 -6.92
CA SER A 85 10.85 16.87 -6.52
C SER A 85 11.34 15.72 -5.66
N VAL A 86 10.54 15.32 -4.67
CA VAL A 86 10.81 14.18 -3.78
C VAL A 86 9.67 13.18 -3.90
N LEU A 87 10.00 11.89 -3.95
CA LEU A 87 9.04 10.79 -3.93
C LEU A 87 9.22 9.95 -2.69
N VAL A 88 8.15 9.82 -1.90
CA VAL A 88 8.08 8.91 -0.75
C VAL A 88 7.15 7.76 -1.14
N THR A 89 7.59 6.52 -0.88
CA THR A 89 6.79 5.32 -1.16
C THR A 89 6.65 4.48 0.10
N GLY A 90 5.50 3.81 0.24
CA GLY A 90 5.22 2.88 1.33
C GLY A 90 4.32 1.76 0.84
N GLY A 91 4.49 0.55 1.37
CA GLY A 91 3.64 -0.60 1.01
C GLY A 91 4.13 -1.44 -0.18
N THR A 92 5.39 -1.28 -0.61
CA THR A 92 5.99 -2.13 -1.65
C THR A 92 5.95 -3.62 -1.27
N HIS A 93 6.17 -3.93 0.00
CA HIS A 93 5.91 -5.25 0.58
C HIS A 93 4.79 -5.15 1.62
N GLY A 94 3.61 -5.69 1.33
CA GLY A 94 2.41 -5.52 2.16
C GLY A 94 2.48 -6.11 3.58
N TYR A 95 3.48 -6.95 3.88
CA TYR A 95 3.73 -7.43 5.24
C TYR A 95 4.49 -6.40 6.10
N GLU A 96 5.19 -5.44 5.49
CA GLU A 96 5.96 -4.37 6.13
C GLU A 96 5.04 -3.17 6.44
N THR A 97 4.42 -3.21 7.62
CA THR A 97 3.44 -2.19 8.01
C THR A 97 4.03 -0.80 8.22
N SER A 98 5.28 -0.71 8.69
CA SER A 98 5.92 0.55 9.05
C SER A 98 6.07 1.51 7.88
N GLY A 99 6.30 1.01 6.67
CA GLY A 99 6.45 1.86 5.48
C GLY A 99 5.15 2.62 5.15
N VAL A 100 4.01 1.93 5.16
CA VAL A 100 2.71 2.57 4.87
C VAL A 100 2.33 3.55 5.97
N GLN A 101 2.44 3.14 7.23
CA GLN A 101 2.07 4.00 8.35
C GLN A 101 3.03 5.20 8.51
N GLY A 102 4.32 5.02 8.20
CA GLY A 102 5.31 6.09 8.19
C GLY A 102 5.02 7.14 7.10
N ALA A 103 4.62 6.70 5.90
CA ALA A 103 4.21 7.63 4.83
C ALA A 103 2.96 8.44 5.22
N LEU A 104 1.97 7.80 5.84
CA LEU A 104 0.76 8.48 6.35
C LEU A 104 1.09 9.47 7.48
N LEU A 105 2.00 9.11 8.39
CA LEU A 105 2.46 10.00 9.45
C LEU A 105 3.21 11.19 8.88
N PHE A 106 4.11 10.97 7.93
CA PHE A 106 4.85 12.03 7.25
C PHE A 106 3.90 13.05 6.61
N LEU A 107 2.89 12.57 5.89
CA LEU A 107 1.87 13.43 5.29
C LEU A 107 1.10 14.24 6.34
N LYS A 108 0.72 13.60 7.46
CA LYS A 108 0.05 14.28 8.57
C LYS A 108 0.89 15.38 9.19
N GLU A 109 2.20 15.18 9.33
CA GLU A 109 3.09 16.20 9.89
C GLU A 109 3.35 17.34 8.90
N LEU A 110 3.39 17.08 7.58
CA LEU A 110 3.46 18.14 6.57
C LEU A 110 2.26 19.09 6.59
N VAL A 111 1.04 18.57 6.85
CA VAL A 111 -0.16 19.41 6.96
C VAL A 111 -0.07 20.40 8.12
N LYS A 112 0.65 20.06 9.20
CA LYS A 112 0.81 20.94 10.37
C LYS A 112 1.89 22.00 10.17
N ASP A 113 2.75 21.82 9.18
CA ASP A 113 3.86 22.70 8.90
C ASP A 113 3.53 23.58 7.68
N ASP A 114 3.01 24.78 7.94
CA ASP A 114 2.61 25.78 6.94
C ASP A 114 3.76 26.22 6.01
N THR A 115 5.01 25.80 6.27
CA THR A 115 6.15 26.10 5.40
C THR A 115 6.17 25.28 4.10
N PHE A 116 5.39 24.20 4.01
CA PHE A 116 5.39 23.27 2.87
C PHE A 116 4.17 23.40 1.95
N THR A 117 3.14 24.15 2.37
CA THR A 117 1.85 24.29 1.67
C THR A 117 1.67 25.65 0.98
N GLY A 118 2.66 26.55 1.11
CA GLY A 118 2.71 27.89 0.51
C GLY A 118 3.58 28.03 -0.74
#